data_AF-A0A4Y2ADM8-F1
#
_entry.id   AF-A0A4Y2ADM8-F1
#
_cell.length_a   1.000
_cell.length_b   1.000
_cell.length_c   1.000
_cell.angle_alpha   90.00
_cell.angle_beta   90.00
_cell.angle_gamma   90.00
#
_symmetry.space_group_name_H-M   'P 1'
#
loop_
_entity.id
_entity.type
_entity.pdbx_description
1 polymer ?
#
loop_
_entity_poly.entity_id
_entity_poly.type
_entity_poly.pdbx_seq_one_letter_code
_entity_poly.pdbx_strand_id
1 'polypeptide(L)'
;MMDSSRSAQRAVIQFLRAEGEHSLQIYRRMKEGVRRAVFRTVHHIPGHVNIKDLPRPAQAHVVTNSAMISAVDELKRQNRRITTREIAVELLISKGTVHHIIHKKLGYGKVSAQWLPKHLLENRKTA
;
A
#
# COMPACT_ATOMS: atom_id res chain seq x y z
N MET A 1 -22.68 -5.56 -22.07
CA MET A 1 -21.29 -5.06 -22.13
C MET A 1 -20.48 -6.01 -21.25
N MET A 2 -19.62 -6.85 -21.82
CA MET A 2 -18.91 -7.89 -21.05
C MET A 2 -17.63 -7.29 -20.46
N ASP A 3 -17.61 -7.10 -19.15
CA ASP A 3 -16.40 -6.69 -18.43
C ASP A 3 -15.48 -7.91 -18.27
N SER A 4 -14.67 -8.18 -19.29
CA SER A 4 -13.60 -9.18 -19.21
C SER A 4 -12.45 -8.63 -18.37
N SER A 5 -12.01 -9.36 -17.35
CA SER A 5 -10.91 -8.95 -16.47
C SER A 5 -9.59 -8.80 -17.25
N ARG A 6 -8.74 -7.86 -16.83
CA ARG A 6 -7.44 -7.61 -17.49
C ARG A 6 -6.56 -8.86 -17.56
N SER A 7 -6.66 -9.76 -16.58
CA SER A 7 -5.94 -11.04 -16.59
C SER A 7 -6.46 -12.00 -17.64
N ALA A 8 -7.78 -12.09 -17.83
CA ALA A 8 -8.39 -12.93 -18.85
C ALA A 8 -8.04 -12.45 -20.27
N GLN A 9 -8.05 -11.13 -20.48
CA GLN A 9 -7.63 -10.53 -21.74
C GLN A 9 -6.15 -10.86 -22.05
N ARG A 10 -5.26 -10.76 -21.06
CA ARG A 10 -3.84 -11.08 -21.21
C ARG A 10 -3.59 -12.55 -21.54
N ALA A 11 -4.31 -13.48 -20.91
CA ALA A 11 -4.18 -14.91 -21.20
C ALA A 11 -4.55 -15.24 -22.65
N VAL A 12 -5.65 -14.65 -23.16
CA VAL A 12 -6.09 -14.84 -24.55
C VAL A 12 -5.09 -14.25 -25.55
N ILE A 13 -4.54 -13.06 -25.26
CA ILE A 13 -3.52 -12.43 -26.10
C ILE A 13 -2.25 -13.29 -26.15
N GLN A 14 -1.80 -13.83 -25.01
CA GLN A 14 -0.61 -14.68 -24.96
C GLN A 14 -0.80 -15.97 -25.75
N PHE A 15 -1.98 -16.59 -25.65
CA PHE A 15 -2.32 -17.78 -26.40
C PHE A 15 -2.32 -17.53 -27.92
N LEU A 16 -3.04 -16.50 -28.40
CA LEU A 16 -3.12 -16.21 -29.84
C LEU A 16 -1.78 -15.76 -30.44
N ARG A 17 -0.92 -15.12 -29.64
CA ARG A 17 0.45 -14.79 -30.05
C ARG A 17 1.32 -16.04 -30.18
N ALA A 18 1.14 -17.05 -29.33
CA ALA A 18 1.84 -18.33 -29.43
C ALA A 18 1.40 -19.14 -30.66
N GLU A 19 0.14 -18.97 -31.11
CA GLU A 19 -0.35 -19.51 -32.39
C GLU A 19 0.20 -18.77 -33.63
N GLY A 20 0.99 -17.68 -33.44
CA GLY A 20 1.66 -16.95 -34.51
C GLY A 20 0.83 -15.81 -35.13
N GLU A 21 -0.27 -15.40 -34.51
CA GLU A 21 -1.14 -14.35 -35.08
C GLU A 21 -0.57 -12.94 -34.92
N HIS A 22 -0.82 -12.10 -35.93
CA HIS A 22 -0.40 -10.70 -35.93
C HIS A 22 -1.40 -9.82 -35.15
N SER A 23 -0.92 -8.72 -34.56
CA SER A 23 -1.64 -7.86 -33.60
C SER A 23 -3.06 -7.44 -34.01
N LEU A 24 -3.29 -7.18 -35.31
CA LEU A 24 -4.59 -6.78 -35.85
C LEU A 24 -5.61 -7.92 -35.96
N GLN A 25 -5.16 -9.17 -36.05
CA GLN A 25 -6.01 -10.36 -36.06
C GLN A 25 -6.44 -10.72 -34.63
N ILE A 26 -5.52 -10.60 -33.67
CA ILE A 26 -5.79 -10.79 -32.23
C ILE A 26 -6.89 -9.82 -31.75
N TYR A 27 -6.83 -8.54 -32.14
CA TYR A 27 -7.85 -7.55 -31.79
C TYR A 27 -9.26 -7.93 -32.32
N ARG A 28 -9.33 -8.42 -33.57
CA ARG A 28 -10.60 -8.86 -34.17
C ARG A 28 -11.16 -10.10 -33.46
N ARG A 29 -10.31 -11.10 -33.18
CA ARG A 29 -10.72 -12.33 -32.48
C ARG A 29 -11.13 -12.09 -31.03
N MET A 30 -10.46 -11.19 -30.32
CA MET A 30 -10.86 -10.82 -28.95
C MET A 30 -12.26 -10.20 -28.91
N LYS A 31 -12.65 -9.46 -29.95
CA LYS A 31 -13.97 -8.82 -30.04
C LYS A 31 -15.11 -9.84 -30.23
N GLU A 32 -14.84 -10.94 -30.94
CA GLU A 32 -15.83 -11.99 -31.26
C GLU A 32 -15.80 -13.18 -30.27
N GLY A 33 -14.64 -13.48 -29.69
CA GLY A 33 -14.34 -14.72 -28.96
C GLY A 33 -14.78 -14.78 -27.50
N VAL A 34 -15.16 -13.67 -26.84
CA VAL A 34 -15.53 -13.68 -25.42
C VAL A 34 -16.72 -14.61 -25.13
N ARG A 35 -17.68 -14.73 -26.08
CA ARG A 35 -18.85 -15.60 -25.93
C ARG A 35 -18.53 -17.11 -26.03
N ARG A 36 -17.66 -17.52 -26.95
CA ARG A 36 -17.31 -18.95 -27.16
C ARG A 36 -16.19 -19.44 -26.24
N ALA A 37 -15.23 -18.57 -25.91
CA ALA A 37 -14.10 -18.95 -25.07
C ALA A 37 -14.55 -19.27 -23.63
N VAL A 38 -15.51 -18.54 -23.05
CA VAL A 38 -16.03 -18.82 -21.70
C VAL A 38 -16.61 -20.22 -21.59
N PHE A 39 -17.42 -20.66 -22.57
CA PHE A 39 -18.06 -21.98 -22.56
C PHE A 39 -17.03 -23.14 -22.67
N ARG A 40 -15.96 -22.94 -23.45
CA ARG A 40 -14.95 -23.96 -23.73
C ARG A 40 -13.86 -24.05 -22.65
N THR A 41 -13.58 -22.93 -21.98
CA THR A 41 -12.52 -22.84 -20.95
C THR A 41 -12.93 -23.50 -19.63
N VAL A 42 -14.23 -23.52 -19.30
CA VAL A 42 -14.76 -24.27 -18.12
C VAL A 42 -14.51 -25.78 -18.24
N HIS A 43 -14.49 -26.32 -19.46
CA HIS A 43 -14.36 -27.76 -19.71
C HIS A 43 -12.92 -28.25 -19.97
N HIS A 44 -11.94 -27.35 -20.13
CA HIS A 44 -10.63 -27.74 -20.70
C HIS A 44 -9.39 -27.26 -19.94
N ILE A 45 -9.51 -26.73 -18.71
CA ILE A 45 -8.31 -26.36 -17.92
C ILE A 45 -7.91 -27.50 -16.99
N PRO A 46 -6.86 -28.25 -17.35
CA PRO A 46 -5.89 -28.69 -16.36
C PRO A 46 -4.50 -28.17 -16.77
N GLY A 47 -3.90 -27.30 -15.94
CA GLY A 47 -2.44 -27.14 -15.93
C GLY A 47 -1.82 -25.74 -15.91
N HIS A 48 -2.55 -24.64 -16.13
CA HIS A 48 -2.03 -23.28 -15.88
C HIS A 48 -2.72 -22.68 -14.65
N VAL A 49 -1.99 -22.57 -13.54
CA VAL A 49 -2.63 -22.47 -12.21
C VAL A 49 -2.78 -21.04 -11.68
N ASN A 50 -1.99 -20.05 -12.13
CA ASN A 50 -2.11 -18.69 -11.59
C ASN A 50 -2.45 -17.62 -12.65
N ILE A 51 -3.67 -17.09 -12.48
CA ILE A 51 -4.35 -16.08 -13.32
C ILE A 51 -4.20 -14.67 -12.69
N LYS A 52 -3.55 -14.54 -11.53
CA LYS A 52 -3.50 -13.30 -10.76
C LYS A 52 -2.31 -12.42 -11.13
N ASP A 53 -2.53 -11.11 -11.12
CA ASP A 53 -1.45 -10.12 -11.23
C ASP A 53 -0.48 -10.29 -10.05
N LEU A 54 0.82 -10.41 -10.36
CA LEU A 54 1.86 -10.41 -9.33
C LEU A 54 1.97 -9.01 -8.70
N PRO A 55 2.29 -8.91 -7.40
CA PRO A 55 2.48 -7.63 -6.75
C PRO A 55 3.61 -6.86 -7.44
N ARG A 56 3.34 -5.62 -7.84
CA ARG A 56 4.35 -4.74 -8.44
C ARG A 56 5.38 -4.39 -7.37
N PRO A 57 6.70 -4.46 -7.65
CA PRO A 57 7.70 -3.97 -6.71
C PRO A 57 7.41 -2.48 -6.43
N ALA A 58 7.02 -2.17 -5.20
CA ALA A 58 6.91 -0.80 -4.74
C ALA A 58 8.32 -0.19 -4.69
N GLN A 59 8.44 1.09 -5.00
CA GLN A 59 9.71 1.80 -4.83
C GLN A 59 10.14 1.65 -3.37
N ALA A 60 11.32 1.06 -3.15
CA ALA A 60 11.85 0.91 -1.81
C ALA A 60 11.92 2.30 -1.17
N HIS A 61 11.29 2.47 -0.01
CA HIS A 61 11.40 3.69 0.80
C HIS A 61 12.81 3.78 1.41
N VAL A 62 13.84 3.89 0.57
CA VAL A 62 15.25 4.05 0.94
C VAL A 62 15.49 5.38 1.69
N VAL A 63 14.53 6.31 1.64
CA VAL A 63 14.61 7.64 2.26
C VAL A 63 14.48 7.60 3.80
N THR A 64 14.15 6.45 4.40
CA THR A 64 13.99 6.34 5.86
C THR A 64 15.20 5.65 6.47
N ASN A 65 16.28 6.40 6.71
CA ASN A 65 17.46 5.89 7.42
C ASN A 65 17.10 5.55 8.88
N SER A 66 17.68 4.50 9.45
CA SER A 66 17.41 4.08 10.84
C SER A 66 17.70 5.20 11.85
N ALA A 67 18.73 6.00 11.60
CA ALA A 67 19.06 7.18 12.37
C ALA A 67 17.90 8.20 12.45
N MET A 68 17.19 8.42 11.34
CA MET A 68 16.05 9.34 11.31
C MET A 68 14.86 8.78 12.11
N ILE A 69 14.64 7.46 12.04
CA ILE A 69 13.59 6.81 12.83
C ILE A 69 13.87 6.98 14.32
N SER A 70 15.13 6.79 14.75
CA SER A 70 15.53 6.99 16.14
C SER A 70 15.39 8.44 16.60
N ALA A 71 15.80 9.41 15.78
CA ALA A 71 15.64 10.84 16.09
C ALA A 71 14.17 11.23 16.27
N VAL A 72 13.28 10.74 15.39
CA VAL A 72 11.83 10.96 15.54
C VAL A 72 11.28 10.31 16.82
N ASP A 73 11.74 9.10 17.17
CA ASP A 73 11.31 8.42 18.40
C ASP A 73 11.77 9.19 19.65
N GLU A 74 13.02 9.67 19.66
CA GLU A 74 13.56 10.47 20.76
C GLU A 74 12.77 11.76 20.98
N LEU A 75 12.52 12.54 19.93
CA LEU A 75 11.71 13.77 20.02
C LEU A 75 10.29 13.47 20.54
N LYS A 76 9.68 12.36 20.11
CA LYS A 76 8.38 11.92 20.62
C LYS A 76 8.42 11.45 22.07
N ARG A 77 9.53 10.91 22.55
CA ARG A 77 9.71 10.50 23.96
C ARG A 77 9.91 11.70 24.86
N GLN A 78 10.70 12.69 24.43
CA GLN A 78 10.94 13.93 25.16
C GLN A 78 9.67 14.77 25.29
N ASN A 79 8.93 14.95 24.20
CA ASN A 79 7.67 15.68 24.20
C ASN A 79 6.55 14.86 23.55
N ARG A 80 5.71 14.24 24.39
CA ARG A 80 4.59 13.40 23.91
C ARG A 80 3.56 14.19 23.09
N ARG A 81 3.46 15.51 23.29
CA ARG A 81 2.51 16.41 22.62
C ARG A 81 3.05 17.07 21.35
N ILE A 82 4.32 16.83 20.98
CA ILE A 82 4.93 17.42 19.79
C ILE A 82 4.15 17.04 18.51
N THR A 83 3.98 18.03 17.64
CA THR A 83 3.24 17.89 16.38
C THR A 83 4.14 17.36 15.26
N THR A 84 3.52 16.76 14.24
CA THR A 84 4.26 16.27 13.06
C THR A 84 4.92 17.39 12.26
N ARG A 85 4.43 18.64 12.38
CA ARG A 85 5.00 19.79 11.67
C ARG A 85 6.27 20.28 12.34
N GLU A 86 6.28 20.35 13.67
CA GLU A 86 7.47 20.72 14.44
C GLU A 86 8.62 19.74 14.17
N ILE A 87 8.34 18.42 14.26
CA ILE A 87 9.35 17.39 13.94
C ILE A 87 9.85 17.51 12.49
N ALA A 88 8.96 17.81 11.54
CA ALA A 88 9.32 17.97 10.14
C ALA A 88 10.28 19.16 9.92
N VAL A 89 10.05 20.27 10.62
CA VAL A 89 10.92 21.45 10.58
C VAL A 89 12.26 21.15 11.27
N GLU A 90 12.23 20.55 12.46
CA GLU A 90 13.42 20.27 13.26
C GLU A 90 14.39 19.30 12.57
N LEU A 91 13.86 18.24 11.96
CA LEU A 91 14.67 17.25 11.26
C LEU A 91 14.85 17.55 9.75
N LEU A 92 14.30 18.67 9.26
CA LEU A 92 14.29 19.06 7.84
C LEU A 92 13.75 17.95 6.91
N ILE A 93 12.71 17.25 7.35
CA ILE A 93 12.08 16.14 6.61
C ILE A 93 10.69 16.55 6.15
N SER A 94 10.23 15.99 5.03
CA SER A 94 8.84 16.13 4.62
C SER A 94 7.86 15.65 5.72
N LYS A 95 6.76 16.40 5.89
CA LYS A 95 5.65 16.03 6.79
C LYS A 95 5.13 14.61 6.50
N GLY A 96 5.09 14.21 5.22
CA GLY A 96 4.61 12.90 4.81
C GLY A 96 5.50 11.76 5.33
N THR A 97 6.82 11.96 5.29
CA THR A 97 7.79 11.00 5.82
C THR A 97 7.66 10.87 7.34
N VAL A 98 7.55 11.99 8.06
CA VAL A 98 7.36 11.98 9.53
C VAL A 98 6.07 11.24 9.90
N HIS A 99 4.98 11.51 9.19
CA HIS A 99 3.71 10.80 9.39
C HIS A 99 3.84 9.28 9.15
N HIS A 100 4.55 8.90 8.08
CA HIS A 100 4.83 7.48 7.80
C HIS A 100 5.68 6.83 8.89
N ILE A 101 6.73 7.50 9.37
CA ILE A 101 7.58 6.99 10.46
C ILE A 101 6.75 6.76 11.72
N ILE A 102 5.98 7.77 12.16
CA ILE A 102 5.20 7.70 13.40
C ILE A 102 4.17 6.57 13.35
N HIS A 103 3.40 6.46 12.26
CA HIS A 103 2.27 5.50 12.21
C HIS A 103 2.63 4.13 11.64
N LYS A 104 3.56 4.04 10.69
CA LYS A 104 3.90 2.77 10.01
C LYS A 104 5.17 2.13 10.54
N LYS A 105 6.15 2.90 11.03
CA LYS A 105 7.41 2.36 11.56
C LYS A 105 7.39 2.23 13.09
N LEU A 106 6.98 3.29 13.79
CA LEU A 106 6.94 3.32 15.26
C LEU A 106 5.60 2.84 15.83
N GLY A 107 4.53 2.84 15.03
CA GLY A 107 3.21 2.35 15.44
C GLY A 107 2.49 3.25 16.46
N TYR A 108 2.89 4.51 16.60
CA TYR A 108 2.26 5.42 17.55
C TYR A 108 0.84 5.82 17.12
N GLY A 109 -0.08 5.76 18.09
CA GLY A 109 -1.44 6.30 17.98
C GLY A 109 -1.56 7.65 18.67
N LYS A 110 -2.47 8.50 18.18
CA LYS A 110 -2.84 9.73 18.90
C LYS A 110 -3.87 9.38 19.97
N VAL A 111 -3.59 9.76 21.21
CA VAL A 111 -4.52 9.59 22.35
C VAL A 111 -4.92 10.98 22.85
N SER A 112 -6.20 11.17 23.20
CA SER A 112 -6.64 12.38 23.90
C SER A 112 -6.24 12.34 25.36
N ALA A 113 -5.84 13.48 25.93
CA ALA A 113 -5.59 13.58 27.36
C ALA A 113 -6.92 13.58 28.12
N GLN A 114 -6.93 12.92 29.30
CA GLN A 114 -8.05 13.03 30.23
C GLN A 114 -8.00 14.37 30.95
N TRP A 115 -9.14 15.01 31.10
CA TRP A 115 -9.25 16.24 31.89
C TRP A 115 -9.08 15.94 33.37
N LEU A 116 -8.10 16.60 34.00
CA LEU A 116 -7.94 16.58 35.45
C LEU A 116 -8.57 17.85 36.04
N PRO A 117 -9.53 17.75 36.99
CA PRO A 117 -10.28 18.90 37.51
C PRO A 117 -9.45 19.97 38.23
N LYS A 118 -8.31 19.59 38.82
CA LYS A 118 -7.44 20.51 39.56
C LYS A 118 -5.98 20.14 39.35
N HIS A 119 -5.13 21.15 39.22
CA HIS A 119 -3.68 20.97 39.27
C HIS A 119 -3.27 20.74 40.73
N LEU A 120 -2.86 19.51 41.06
CA LEU A 120 -2.44 19.18 42.43
C LEU A 120 -1.09 19.84 42.73
N LEU A 121 -1.06 20.70 43.75
CA LEU A 121 0.16 21.24 44.34
C LEU A 121 0.93 20.12 45.06
N GLU A 122 2.26 20.20 45.07
CA GLU A 122 3.16 19.12 45.51
C GLU A 122 2.90 18.64 46.95
N ASN A 123 2.47 19.54 47.83
CA ASN A 123 2.17 19.27 49.24
C ASN A 123 0.94 18.38 49.51
N ARG A 124 0.18 17.98 48.48
CA ARG A 124 -0.96 17.05 48.59
C ARG A 124 -0.74 15.70 47.89
N LYS A 125 0.46 15.43 47.37
CA LYS A 125 0.78 14.20 46.63
C LYS A 125 1.33 13.06 47.51
N THR A 126 1.61 13.31 48.78
CA THR A 126 2.02 12.30 49.76
C THR A 126 0.83 11.93 50.65
N ALA A 127 0.23 10.77 50.38
CA ALA A 127 -0.61 10.02 51.29
C ALA A 127 -0.27 8.53 51.13
#